data_AF-M0IA91-F1
#
_entry.id   AF-M0IA91-F1
#
_cell.length_a   1.000
_cell.length_b   1.000
_cell.length_c   1.000
_cell.angle_alpha   90.00
_cell.angle_beta   90.00
_cell.angle_gamma   90.00
#
_symmetry.space_group_name_H-M   'P 1'
#
loop_
_entity.id
_entity.type
_entity.pdbx_description
1 polymer ?
#
loop_
_entity_poly.entity_id
_entity_poly.type
_entity_poly.pdbx_seq_one_letter_code
_entity_poly.pdbx_strand_id
1 'polypeptide(L)'
;MSDPPLDRLVSTLHEHLAATATRPVREDASRWLGEAEAVVSDLDAGPLPEATVVKRRLGHVEHLLSNVEATEDADADEHVAAAREALWDALAALD
;
A
#
# COMPACT_ATOMS: atom_id res chain seq x y z
N MET A 1 -8.98 -0.93 21.53
CA MET A 1 -8.76 -2.03 20.57
C MET A 1 -7.26 -2.15 20.42
N SER A 2 -6.67 -3.34 20.49
CA SER A 2 -5.23 -3.48 20.25
C SER A 2 -4.94 -3.11 18.80
N ASP A 3 -3.87 -2.37 18.56
CA ASP A 3 -3.42 -2.06 17.21
C ASP A 3 -3.18 -3.36 16.44
N PRO A 4 -3.58 -3.44 15.15
CA PRO A 4 -3.36 -4.63 14.34
C PRO A 4 -1.86 -4.92 14.21
N PRO A 5 -1.46 -6.20 14.12
CA PRO A 5 -0.05 -6.54 13.95
C PRO A 5 0.45 -6.09 12.56
N LEU A 6 1.74 -5.77 12.46
CA LEU A 6 2.35 -5.16 11.27
C LEU A 6 2.19 -6.02 10.00
N ASP A 7 2.27 -7.35 10.13
CA ASP A 7 2.04 -8.29 9.03
C ASP A 7 0.62 -8.18 8.46
N ARG A 8 -0.38 -8.01 9.34
CA ARG A 8 -1.76 -7.78 8.92
C ARG A 8 -1.93 -6.46 8.19
N LEU A 9 -1.27 -5.40 8.67
CA LEU A 9 -1.32 -4.09 8.01
C LEU A 9 -0.67 -4.12 6.62
N VAL A 10 0.48 -4.80 6.48
CA VAL A 10 1.13 -5.02 5.18
C VAL A 10 0.23 -5.83 4.24
N SER A 11 -0.41 -6.87 4.74
CA SER A 11 -1.34 -7.68 3.95
C SER A 11 -2.56 -6.88 3.49
N THR A 12 -3.18 -6.09 4.39
CA THR A 12 -4.29 -5.19 4.03
C THR A 12 -3.88 -4.13 3.01
N LEU A 13 -2.68 -3.57 3.14
CA LEU A 13 -2.12 -2.65 2.14
C LEU A 13 -1.99 -3.35 0.77
N HIS A 14 -1.45 -4.57 0.74
CA HIS A 14 -1.30 -5.34 -0.50
C HIS A 14 -2.66 -5.65 -1.15
N GLU A 15 -3.63 -6.12 -0.37
CA GLU A 15 -4.98 -6.44 -0.85
C GLU A 15 -5.66 -5.24 -1.52
N HIS A 16 -5.57 -4.06 -0.90
CA HIS A 16 -6.16 -2.85 -1.47
C HIS A 16 -5.43 -2.36 -2.73
N LEU A 17 -4.09 -2.44 -2.77
CA LEU A 17 -3.34 -2.10 -3.99
C LEU A 17 -3.68 -3.05 -5.13
N ALA A 18 -3.70 -4.36 -4.88
CA ALA A 18 -4.06 -5.37 -5.88
C ALA A 18 -5.50 -5.21 -6.38
N ALA A 19 -6.43 -4.78 -5.53
CA ALA A 19 -7.80 -4.51 -5.94
C ALA A 19 -7.89 -3.40 -7.00
N THR A 20 -7.01 -2.39 -6.97
CA THR A 20 -6.97 -1.32 -7.98
C THR A 20 -6.63 -1.83 -9.38
N ALA A 21 -5.84 -2.90 -9.51
CA ALA A 21 -5.45 -3.49 -10.79
C ALA A 21 -6.64 -4.13 -11.55
N THR A 22 -7.75 -4.40 -10.84
CA THR A 22 -8.99 -4.93 -11.43
C THR A 22 -9.97 -3.85 -11.88
N ARG A 23 -9.61 -2.57 -11.71
CA ARG A 23 -10.47 -1.41 -11.93
C ARG A 23 -9.98 -0.54 -13.10
N PRO A 24 -10.87 0.24 -13.72
CA PRO A 24 -10.44 1.24 -14.69
C PRO A 24 -9.72 2.37 -13.96
N VAL A 25 -8.40 2.41 -14.10
CA VAL A 25 -7.55 3.47 -13.54
C VAL A 25 -6.86 4.22 -14.68
N ARG A 26 -6.69 5.54 -14.53
CA ARG A 26 -5.88 6.34 -15.45
C ARG A 26 -4.47 5.76 -15.62
N GLU A 27 -3.90 5.93 -16.80
CA GLU A 27 -2.56 5.40 -17.13
C GLU A 27 -1.46 5.98 -16.22
N ASP A 28 -1.56 7.28 -15.90
CA ASP A 28 -0.60 7.98 -15.05
C ASP A 28 -0.64 7.53 -13.58
N ALA A 29 -1.81 7.17 -13.06
CA ALA A 29 -1.98 6.57 -11.73
C ALA A 29 -1.57 5.09 -11.71
N SER A 30 -1.88 4.35 -12.78
CA SER A 30 -1.64 2.91 -12.89
C SER A 30 -0.16 2.54 -12.71
N ARG A 31 0.75 3.35 -13.27
CA ARG A 31 2.20 3.12 -13.11
C ARG A 31 2.64 3.16 -11.64
N TRP A 32 2.08 4.09 -10.85
CA TRP A 32 2.45 4.28 -9.46
C TRP A 32 1.84 3.21 -8.56
N LEU A 33 0.57 2.87 -8.82
CA LEU A 33 -0.15 1.83 -8.09
C LEU A 33 0.47 0.45 -8.33
N GLY A 34 0.82 0.12 -9.57
CA GLY A 34 1.48 -1.16 -9.88
C GLY A 34 2.87 -1.29 -9.25
N GLU A 35 3.66 -0.21 -9.21
CA GLU A 35 4.96 -0.24 -8.51
C GLU A 35 4.77 -0.38 -6.99
N ALA A 36 3.81 0.35 -6.42
CA ALA A 36 3.49 0.24 -5.00
C ALA A 36 3.05 -1.19 -4.65
N GLU A 37 2.15 -1.77 -5.44
CA GLU A 37 1.69 -3.14 -5.28
C GLU A 37 2.87 -4.12 -5.29
N ALA A 38 3.76 -4.03 -6.28
CA ALA A 38 4.91 -4.92 -6.39
C ALA A 38 5.82 -4.86 -5.14
N VAL A 39 6.06 -3.66 -4.62
CA VAL A 39 6.91 -3.46 -3.42
C VAL A 39 6.29 -4.07 -2.17
N VAL A 40 4.96 -3.97 -2.02
CA VAL A 40 4.23 -4.54 -0.86
C VAL A 40 4.02 -6.03 -1.03
N SER A 41 3.78 -6.52 -2.25
CA SER A 41 3.68 -7.95 -2.56
C SER A 41 4.94 -8.70 -2.14
N ASP A 42 6.12 -8.11 -2.38
CA ASP A 42 7.40 -8.64 -1.89
C ASP A 42 7.47 -8.74 -0.35
N LEU A 43 6.86 -7.81 0.37
CA LEU A 43 6.81 -7.82 1.84
C LEU A 43 5.81 -8.85 2.36
N ASP A 44 4.69 -9.03 1.65
CA ASP A 44 3.58 -9.93 2.02
C ASP A 44 3.84 -11.40 1.61
N ALA A 45 4.80 -11.65 0.70
CA ALA A 45 5.14 -12.99 0.21
C ALA A 45 5.74 -13.93 1.27
N GLY A 46 6.06 -13.45 2.47
CA GLY A 46 6.65 -14.26 3.54
C GLY A 46 6.81 -13.51 4.86
N PRO A 47 7.60 -14.06 5.81
CA PRO A 47 7.89 -13.36 7.06
C PRO A 47 8.52 -11.99 6.78
N LEU A 48 8.04 -10.96 7.48
CA LEU A 48 8.56 -9.62 7.32
C LEU A 48 10.07 -9.58 7.62
N PRO A 49 10.86 -8.85 6.81
CA PRO A 49 12.27 -8.63 7.09
C PRO A 49 12.44 -7.74 8.33
N GLU A 50 13.70 -7.45 8.68
CA GLU A 50 14.06 -6.50 9.73
C GLU A 50 13.28 -5.17 9.61
N ALA A 51 12.84 -4.63 10.75
CA ALA A 51 11.95 -3.45 10.81
C ALA A 51 12.48 -2.24 10.02
N THR A 52 13.81 -2.05 9.98
CA THR A 52 14.44 -0.97 9.19
C THR A 52 14.29 -1.15 7.68
N VAL A 53 14.24 -2.39 7.19
CA VAL A 53 13.98 -2.72 5.79
C VAL A 53 12.51 -2.52 5.47
N VAL A 54 11.61 -2.95 6.35
CA VAL A 54 10.16 -2.73 6.21
C VAL A 54 9.86 -1.24 6.13
N LYS A 55 10.36 -0.44 7.08
CA LYS A 55 10.17 1.01 7.12
C LYS A 55 10.67 1.69 5.85
N ARG A 56 11.83 1.28 5.33
CA ARG A 56 12.36 1.80 4.06
C ARG A 56 11.43 1.50 2.88
N ARG A 57 10.94 0.25 2.77
CA ARG A 57 10.05 -0.17 1.69
C ARG A 57 8.69 0.54 1.78
N LEU A 58 8.11 0.64 2.97
CA LEU A 58 6.86 1.37 3.19
C LEU A 58 7.00 2.88 2.92
N GLY A 59 8.13 3.50 3.27
CA GLY A 59 8.40 4.90 2.90
C GLY A 59 8.51 5.11 1.38
N HIS A 60 9.00 4.10 0.63
CA HIS A 60 8.96 4.14 -0.84
C HIS A 60 7.52 4.05 -1.36
N VAL A 61 6.70 3.19 -0.77
CA VAL A 61 5.26 3.08 -1.12
C VAL A 61 4.52 4.38 -0.82
N GLU A 62 4.79 5.02 0.31
CA GLU A 62 4.25 6.36 0.64
C GLU A 62 4.57 7.38 -0.46
N HIS A 63 5.83 7.41 -0.90
CA HIS A 63 6.24 8.29 -1.99
C HIS A 63 5.49 7.99 -3.29
N LEU A 64 5.36 6.73 -3.68
CA LEU A 64 4.62 6.34 -4.89
C LEU A 64 3.14 6.77 -4.79
N LEU A 65 2.48 6.48 -3.68
CA LEU A 65 1.07 6.84 -3.47
C LEU A 65 0.85 8.35 -3.38
N SER A 66 1.85 9.14 -3.01
CA SER A 66 1.76 10.61 -3.04
C SER A 66 1.61 11.18 -4.45
N ASN A 67 1.97 10.41 -5.49
CA ASN A 67 1.82 10.81 -6.89
C ASN A 67 0.46 10.42 -7.50
N VAL A 68 -0.43 9.78 -6.72
CA VAL A 68 -1.77 9.38 -7.16
C VAL A 68 -2.79 10.38 -6.65
N GLU A 69 -3.29 11.28 -7.50
CA GLU A 69 -4.30 12.26 -7.09
C GLU A 69 -5.71 11.67 -7.08
N ALA A 70 -6.12 11.05 -8.20
CA ALA A 70 -7.37 10.33 -8.38
C ALA A 70 -7.23 9.28 -9.49
N THR A 71 -8.08 8.26 -9.48
CA THR A 71 -8.03 7.14 -10.42
C THR A 71 -9.06 7.23 -11.56
N GLU A 72 -10.01 8.18 -11.48
CA GLU A 72 -11.22 8.29 -12.31
C GLU A 72 -12.26 7.18 -12.09
N ASP A 73 -12.07 6.35 -11.06
CA ASP A 73 -13.02 5.34 -10.61
C ASP A 73 -13.19 5.42 -9.09
N ALA A 74 -14.43 5.63 -8.64
CA ALA A 74 -14.69 5.87 -7.21
C ALA A 74 -14.33 4.66 -6.33
N ASP A 75 -14.55 3.43 -6.82
CA ASP A 75 -14.20 2.22 -6.08
C ASP A 75 -12.67 2.06 -5.98
N ALA A 76 -11.93 2.40 -7.05
CA ALA A 76 -10.48 2.41 -7.02
C ALA A 76 -9.94 3.50 -6.08
N ASP A 77 -10.55 4.69 -6.04
CA ASP A 77 -10.20 5.75 -5.09
C ASP A 77 -10.44 5.31 -3.63
N GLU A 78 -11.52 4.56 -3.35
CA GLU A 78 -11.76 3.95 -2.03
C GLU A 78 -10.66 2.94 -1.65
N HIS A 79 -10.23 2.10 -2.58
CA HIS A 79 -9.11 1.18 -2.35
C HIS A 79 -7.79 1.94 -2.12
N VAL A 80 -7.52 3.00 -2.87
CA VAL A 80 -6.33 3.84 -2.65
C VAL A 80 -6.37 4.52 -1.28
N ALA A 81 -7.54 5.00 -0.85
CA ALA A 81 -7.70 5.58 0.47
C ALA A 81 -7.44 4.55 1.59
N ALA A 82 -8.05 3.36 1.49
CA ALA A 82 -7.84 2.29 2.46
C ALA A 82 -6.39 1.78 2.48
N ALA A 83 -5.72 1.71 1.32
CA ALA A 83 -4.29 1.43 1.23
C ALA A 83 -3.46 2.48 1.98
N ARG A 84 -3.76 3.77 1.82
CA ARG A 84 -3.06 4.85 2.55
C ARG A 84 -3.25 4.76 4.06
N GLU A 85 -4.45 4.43 4.52
CA GLU A 85 -4.73 4.22 5.94
C GLU A 85 -3.89 3.06 6.51
N ALA A 86 -3.91 1.90 5.85
CA ALA A 86 -3.11 0.74 6.26
C ALA A 86 -1.60 1.04 6.25
N LEU A 87 -1.12 1.79 5.25
CA LEU A 87 0.26 2.24 5.17
C LEU A 87 0.64 3.14 6.34
N TRP A 88 -0.21 4.11 6.69
CA TRP A 88 0.06 5.03 7.80
C TRP A 88 0.13 4.28 9.12
N ASP A 89 -0.82 3.39 9.37
CA ASP A 89 -0.82 2.54 10.57
C ASP A 89 0.43 1.65 10.62
N ALA A 90 0.87 1.10 9.49
CA ALA A 90 2.08 0.27 9.41
C ALA A 90 3.35 1.07 9.72
N LEU A 91 3.44 2.31 9.22
CA LEU A 91 4.55 3.21 9.53
C LEU A 91 4.55 3.62 11.01
N ALA A 92 3.38 3.91 11.59
CA ALA A 92 3.24 4.25 13.00
C ALA A 92 3.65 3.09 13.93
N ALA A 93 3.39 1.84 13.52
CA ALA A 93 3.83 0.65 14.27
C ALA A 93 5.36 0.40 14.23
N LEU A 94 6.10 1.16 13.40
CA LEU A 94 7.55 1.07 13.20
C LEU A 94 8.32 2.28 13.78
N ASP A 95 7.62 3.20 14.46
CA ASP A 95 8.20 4.33 15.21
C ASP A 95 8.39 3.98 16.69
#